data_AF-A0A3D0TF34-F1
#
_entry.id   AF-A0A3D0TF34-F1
#
_cell.length_a   1.000
_cell.length_b   1.000
_cell.length_c   1.000
_cell.angle_alpha   90.00
_cell.angle_beta   90.00
_cell.angle_gamma   90.00
#
_symmetry.space_group_name_H-M   'P 1'
#
loop_
_entity.id
_entity.type
_entity.pdbx_description
1 polymer ?
#
loop_
_entity_poly.entity_id
_entity_poly.type
_entity_poly.pdbx_seq_one_letter_code
_entity_poly.pdbx_strand_id
1 'polypeptide(L)'
;EIQKAAEALREKFNTLENELTQNQYETPSDRLRHPTMLKQRMEALVSVVAVADAAPPQQAYSVFEHLSALIDQRLAELSELEKQEVVRLNQQIDQAGIRKLQG
;
A
#
# COMPACT_ATOMS: atom_id res chain seq x y z
N GLU A 1 -10.07 -22.52 11.32
CA GLU A 1 -10.83 -21.64 10.41
C GLU A 1 -10.58 -20.16 10.64
N ILE A 2 -10.92 -19.55 11.80
CA ILE A 2 -10.68 -18.11 12.05
C ILE A 2 -9.21 -17.72 11.89
N GLN A 3 -8.28 -18.52 12.42
CA GLN A 3 -6.84 -18.26 12.25
C GLN A 3 -6.42 -18.24 10.77
N LYS A 4 -6.89 -19.20 9.97
CA LYS A 4 -6.60 -19.24 8.52
C LYS A 4 -7.17 -18.03 7.79
N ALA A 5 -8.38 -17.61 8.14
CA ALA A 5 -9.00 -16.40 7.59
C ALA A 5 -8.20 -15.14 7.97
N ALA A 6 -7.72 -15.05 9.21
CA ALA A 6 -6.86 -13.96 9.66
C ALA A 6 -5.49 -13.96 8.96
N GLU A 7 -4.88 -15.12 8.77
CA GLU A 7 -3.61 -15.27 8.03
C GLU A 7 -3.77 -14.83 6.57
N ALA A 8 -4.83 -15.29 5.89
CA ALA A 8 -5.12 -14.89 4.51
C ALA A 8 -5.39 -13.38 4.39
N LEU A 9 -6.11 -12.79 5.34
CA LEU A 9 -6.35 -11.35 5.37
C LEU A 9 -5.04 -10.57 5.58
N ARG A 10 -4.18 -11.03 6.49
CA ARG A 10 -2.86 -10.43 6.72
C ARG A 10 -1.99 -10.49 5.46
N GLU A 11 -2.01 -11.59 4.72
CA GLU A 11 -1.28 -11.69 3.45
C GLU A 11 -1.76 -10.67 2.42
N LYS A 12 -3.08 -10.48 2.28
CA LYS A 12 -3.66 -9.45 1.40
C LYS A 12 -3.20 -8.04 1.80
N PHE A 13 -3.21 -7.71 3.08
CA PHE A 13 -2.70 -6.43 3.58
C PHE A 13 -1.20 -6.28 3.31
N ASN A 14 -0.39 -7.30 3.57
CA ASN A 14 1.05 -7.27 3.31
C ASN A 14 1.36 -7.05 1.83
N THR A 15 0.59 -7.64 0.92
CA THR A 15 0.74 -7.41 -0.52
C THR A 15 0.42 -5.96 -0.89
N LEU A 16 -0.73 -5.43 -0.46
CA LEU A 16 -1.12 -4.05 -0.73
C LEU A 16 -0.15 -3.04 -0.13
N GLU A 17 0.28 -3.28 1.11
CA GLU A 17 1.29 -2.46 1.77
C GLU A 17 2.57 -2.48 0.95
N ASN A 18 3.09 -3.65 0.58
CA ASN A 18 4.32 -3.77 -0.19
C ASN A 18 4.24 -3.08 -1.57
N GLU A 19 3.08 -3.02 -2.22
CA GLU A 19 2.90 -2.29 -3.47
C GLU A 19 2.94 -0.76 -3.28
N LEU A 20 2.37 -0.27 -2.18
CA LEU A 20 2.36 1.15 -1.82
C LEU A 20 3.71 1.62 -1.27
N THR A 21 4.24 0.86 -0.31
CA THR A 21 5.48 1.12 0.42
C THR A 21 6.24 -0.19 0.62
N GLN A 22 7.54 -0.18 0.31
CA GLN A 22 8.36 -1.37 0.51
C GLN A 22 8.45 -1.68 2.02
N ASN A 23 7.84 -2.79 2.44
CA ASN A 23 7.74 -3.19 3.86
C ASN A 23 8.82 -4.19 4.30
N GLN A 24 9.72 -4.58 3.40
CA GLN A 24 10.83 -5.52 3.68
C GLN A 24 12.16 -4.79 4.01
N TYR A 25 12.10 -3.53 4.43
CA TYR A 25 13.30 -2.77 4.83
C TYR A 25 13.67 -3.04 6.29
N GLU A 26 14.40 -4.11 6.54
CA GLU A 26 14.95 -4.41 7.88
C GLU A 26 16.30 -3.72 8.11
N THR A 27 17.08 -3.52 7.05
CA THR A 27 18.41 -2.89 7.11
C THR A 27 18.60 -1.81 6.04
N PRO A 28 19.53 -0.84 6.22
CA PRO A 28 19.84 0.15 5.19
C PRO A 28 20.29 -0.44 3.85
N SER A 29 20.93 -1.62 3.89
CA SER A 29 21.39 -2.36 2.70
C SER A 29 20.25 -2.95 1.88
N ASP A 30 19.08 -3.20 2.49
CA ASP A 30 17.90 -3.74 1.80
C ASP A 30 17.33 -2.75 0.78
N ARG A 31 17.66 -1.45 0.92
CA ARG A 31 17.34 -0.41 -0.08
C ARG A 31 17.90 -0.71 -1.47
N LEU A 32 18.99 -1.48 -1.55
CA LEU A 32 19.61 -1.91 -2.82
C LEU A 32 19.11 -3.30 -3.29
N ARG A 33 18.44 -4.06 -2.40
CA ARG A 33 18.03 -5.44 -2.66
C ARG A 33 16.57 -5.56 -3.08
N HIS A 34 15.75 -4.57 -2.73
CA HIS A 34 14.31 -4.58 -3.01
C HIS A 34 13.92 -3.47 -4.00
N PRO A 35 12.96 -3.74 -4.90
CA PRO A 35 12.51 -2.75 -5.86
C PRO A 35 11.82 -1.56 -5.19
N THR A 36 11.92 -0.40 -5.84
CA THR A 36 11.23 0.82 -5.38
C THR A 36 9.72 0.71 -5.61
N MET A 37 8.95 1.08 -4.59
CA MET A 37 7.48 1.00 -4.61
C MET A 37 6.85 2.36 -4.89
N LEU A 38 5.52 2.42 -4.98
CA LEU A 38 4.80 3.60 -5.48
C LEU A 38 5.17 4.88 -4.72
N LYS A 39 5.29 4.83 -3.39
CA LYS A 39 5.74 5.97 -2.56
C LYS A 39 7.11 6.51 -3.01
N GLN A 40 8.10 5.63 -3.15
CA GLN A 40 9.46 6.04 -3.51
C GLN A 40 9.54 6.54 -4.95
N ARG A 41 8.76 5.96 -5.86
CA ARG A 41 8.66 6.42 -7.25
C ARG A 41 8.06 7.83 -7.32
N MET A 42 7.07 8.12 -6.48
CA MET A 42 6.50 9.46 -6.34
C MET A 42 7.50 10.46 -5.72
N GLU A 43 8.22 10.05 -4.67
CA GLU A 43 9.28 10.86 -4.06
C GLU A 43 10.40 11.20 -5.05
N ALA A 44 10.79 10.25 -5.90
CA ALA A 44 11.78 10.46 -6.95
C ALA A 44 11.32 11.48 -8.01
N LEU A 45 10.02 11.63 -8.23
CA LEU A 45 9.49 12.62 -9.17
C LEU A 45 9.69 14.06 -8.64
N VAL A 46 9.69 14.25 -7.32
CA VAL A 46 9.90 15.57 -6.70
C VAL A 46 11.25 16.16 -7.09
N SER A 47 12.31 15.34 -7.12
CA SER A 47 13.66 15.81 -7.50
C SER A 47 13.75 16.21 -8.97
N VAL A 48 12.96 15.59 -9.85
CA VAL A 48 12.85 15.95 -11.27
C VAL A 48 12.13 17.27 -11.45
N VAL A 49 11.04 17.50 -10.70
CA VAL A 49 10.26 18.73 -10.73
C VAL A 49 11.05 19.92 -10.17
N ALA A 50 11.90 19.69 -9.17
CA ALA A 50 12.67 20.73 -8.50
C ALA A 50 14.02 21.07 -9.16
N VAL A 51 14.34 20.48 -10.32
CA VAL A 51 15.70 20.56 -10.90
C VAL A 51 16.07 21.93 -11.47
N ALA A 52 15.08 22.76 -11.83
CA ALA A 52 15.28 24.07 -12.44
C ALA A 52 14.14 25.03 -12.09
N ASP A 53 14.42 26.34 -12.15
CA ASP A 53 13.43 27.41 -11.96
C ASP A 53 12.49 27.60 -13.18
N ALA A 54 12.24 26.52 -13.92
CA ALA A 54 11.36 26.47 -15.07
C ALA A 54 10.22 25.47 -14.83
N ALA A 55 9.11 25.61 -15.56
CA ALA A 55 8.02 24.65 -15.46
C ALA A 55 8.51 23.22 -15.79
N PRO A 56 8.05 22.18 -15.07
CA PRO A 56 8.43 20.81 -15.35
C PRO A 56 8.09 20.37 -16.78
N PRO A 57 8.84 19.43 -17.35
CA PRO A 57 8.55 18.90 -18.68
C PRO A 57 7.22 18.12 -18.68
N GLN A 58 6.54 18.06 -19.83
CA GLN A 58 5.24 17.38 -19.97
C GLN A 58 5.28 15.92 -19.49
N GLN A 59 6.41 15.24 -19.68
CA GLN A 59 6.62 13.86 -19.25
C GLN A 59 6.54 13.71 -17.72
N ALA A 60 6.96 14.72 -16.96
CA ALA A 60 6.86 14.69 -15.50
C ALA A 60 5.40 14.69 -15.03
N TYR A 61 4.54 15.47 -15.69
CA TYR A 61 3.09 15.44 -15.44
C TYR A 61 2.47 14.09 -15.80
N SER A 62 2.83 13.50 -16.95
CA SER A 62 2.33 12.17 -17.33
C SER A 62 2.71 11.09 -16.33
N VAL A 63 3.94 11.13 -15.80
CA VAL A 63 4.38 10.21 -14.74
C VAL A 63 3.63 10.46 -13.43
N PHE A 64 3.41 11.73 -13.06
CA PHE A 64 2.62 12.08 -11.88
C PHE A 64 1.21 11.48 -11.96
N GLU A 65 0.47 11.77 -13.03
CA GLU A 65 -0.90 11.27 -13.23
C GLU A 65 -0.96 9.75 -13.18
N HIS A 66 0.00 9.08 -13.82
CA HIS A 66 0.09 7.62 -13.80
C HIS A 66 0.33 7.05 -12.40
N LEU A 67 1.30 7.60 -11.65
CA LEU A 67 1.60 7.15 -10.29
C LEU A 67 0.46 7.45 -9.32
N SER A 68 -0.19 8.62 -9.45
CA SER A 68 -1.35 9.01 -8.65
C SER A 68 -2.51 8.03 -8.88
N ALA A 69 -2.84 7.73 -10.14
CA ALA A 69 -3.90 6.77 -10.45
C ALA A 69 -3.62 5.36 -9.89
N LEU A 70 -2.37 4.90 -9.92
CA LEU A 70 -1.98 3.62 -9.31
C LEU A 70 -2.14 3.65 -7.79
N ILE A 71 -1.71 4.72 -7.12
CA ILE A 71 -1.86 4.88 -5.67
C ILE A 71 -3.34 4.89 -5.28
N ASP A 72 -4.16 5.68 -5.97
CA ASP A 72 -5.60 5.77 -5.73
C ASP A 72 -6.28 4.40 -5.87
N GLN A 73 -5.89 3.62 -6.88
CA GLN A 73 -6.39 2.26 -7.05
C GLN A 73 -6.04 1.37 -5.85
N ARG A 74 -4.77 1.37 -5.40
CA ARG A 74 -4.35 0.55 -4.25
C ARG A 74 -5.07 0.98 -2.96
N LEU A 75 -5.28 2.28 -2.76
CA LEU A 75 -6.03 2.80 -1.61
C LEU A 75 -7.51 2.42 -1.65
N ALA A 76 -8.13 2.40 -2.84
CA ALA A 76 -9.48 1.90 -3.01
C ALA A 76 -9.58 0.40 -2.67
N GLU A 77 -8.62 -0.41 -3.13
CA GLU A 77 -8.53 -1.84 -2.81
C GLU A 77 -8.34 -2.07 -1.30
N LEU A 78 -7.52 -1.25 -0.63
CA LEU A 78 -7.36 -1.28 0.82
C LEU A 78 -8.67 -0.97 1.55
N SER A 79 -9.38 0.09 1.14
CA SER A 79 -10.66 0.47 1.74
C SER A 79 -11.71 -0.62 1.57
N GLU A 80 -11.74 -1.30 0.43
CA GLU A 80 -12.65 -2.41 0.19
C GLU A 80 -12.32 -3.62 1.07
N LEU A 81 -11.03 -3.93 1.22
CA LEU A 81 -10.56 -5.01 2.07
C LEU A 81 -10.97 -4.80 3.54
N GLU A 82 -10.87 -3.57 4.04
CA GLU A 82 -11.36 -3.19 5.37
C GLU A 82 -12.88 -3.34 5.50
N LYS A 83 -13.64 -2.81 4.54
CA LYS A 83 -15.12 -2.84 4.59
C LYS A 83 -15.70 -4.24 4.48
N GLN A 84 -15.03 -5.13 3.74
CA GLN A 84 -15.54 -6.49 3.52
C GLN A 84 -14.91 -7.50 4.47
N GLU A 85 -13.59 -7.68 4.39
CA GLU A 85 -12.93 -8.86 4.94
C GLU A 85 -12.62 -8.70 6.44
N VAL A 86 -12.31 -7.48 6.91
CA VAL A 86 -12.18 -7.20 8.35
C VAL A 86 -13.53 -7.35 9.04
N VAL A 87 -14.60 -6.80 8.44
CA VAL A 87 -15.97 -6.95 8.97
C VAL A 87 -16.38 -8.41 9.05
N ARG A 88 -16.12 -9.19 7.99
CA ARG A 88 -16.39 -10.63 7.95
C ARG A 88 -15.61 -11.39 9.01
N LEU A 89 -14.32 -11.10 9.19
CA LEU A 89 -13.50 -11.73 10.22
C LEU A 89 -14.02 -11.38 11.62
N ASN A 90 -14.39 -10.12 11.86
CA ASN A 90 -14.98 -9.68 13.12
C ASN A 90 -16.30 -10.41 13.44
N GLN A 91 -17.13 -10.70 12.45
CA GLN A 91 -18.34 -11.51 12.63
C GLN A 91 -18.01 -12.96 13.03
N GLN A 92 -17.00 -13.57 12.40
CA GLN A 92 -16.56 -14.93 12.75
C GLN A 92 -15.98 -15.00 14.17
N ILE A 93 -15.21 -13.98 14.58
CA ILE A 93 -14.65 -13.84 15.93
C ILE A 93 -15.79 -13.70 16.96
N ASP A 94 -16.82 -12.91 16.66
CA ASP A 94 -17.99 -12.70 17.52
C ASP A 94 -18.78 -14.01 17.73
N GLN A 95 -19.01 -14.75 16.64
CA GLN A 95 -19.68 -16.05 16.68
C GLN A 95 -18.91 -17.08 17.52
N ALA A 96 -17.58 -16.94 17.62
CA ALA A 96 -16.73 -17.77 18.46
C ALA A 96 -16.60 -17.28 19.91
N GLY A 97 -17.24 -16.16 20.29
CA GLY A 97 -17.18 -15.60 21.64
C GLY A 97 -15.83 -14.96 22.00
N ILE A 98 -15.03 -14.59 21.00
CA ILE A 98 -13.70 -13.99 21.16
C ILE A 98 -13.83 -12.46 21.05
N ARG A 99 -12.96 -11.69 21.72
CA ARG A 99 -12.95 -10.21 21.62
C ARG A 99 -12.57 -9.77 20.20
N LYS A 100 -13.34 -8.82 19.63
CA LYS A 100 -13.18 -8.27 18.27
C LYS A 100 -11.87 -7.49 18.08
N LEU A 101 -11.41 -7.46 16.84
CA LEU A 101 -10.35 -6.55 16.39
C LEU A 101 -10.98 -5.17 16.18
N GLN A 102 -10.40 -4.12 16.79
CA GLN A 102 -10.83 -2.76 16.49
C GLN A 102 -10.24 -2.35 15.13
N GLY A 103 -11.12 -1.98 14.21
CA GLY A 103 -10.77 -1.25 12.98
C GLY A 103 -10.91 0.24 13.24
#